data_AF-K2F0X3-F1
#
_entry.id   AF-K2F0X3-F1
#
_cell.length_a   1.000
_cell.length_b   1.000
_cell.length_c   1.000
_cell.angle_alpha   90.00
_cell.angle_beta   90.00
_cell.angle_gamma   90.00
#
_symmetry.space_group_name_H-M   'P 1'
#
loop_
_entity.id
_entity.type
_entity.pdbx_description
1 polymer ?
#
loop_
_entity_poly.entity_id
_entity_poly.type
_entity_poly.pdbx_seq_one_letter_code
_entity_poly.pdbx_strand_id
1 'polypeptide(L)'
;MTLKFKARNSKYGNVRFYFNGSNREAYRVLFLAILLNIFTLLLFSPVMIWLYKRYCFNHLSIGQLQFKLNINWSKFMSAVYLPLGVCLLVGIGWLAAVVYWVDRIGTNLFSLGLLLSYLLCLALVWPVISARLYLITWNHVELGQSYFKTRVTTWRYSWIVLSNWIVRVLSLGLMTPWAAIRLYEYQLKHLELYVAEDETNLEHILQPDPSALADEILDVFDFDASL
;
A
#
# COMPACT_ATOMS: atom_id res chain seq x y z
N MET A 1 17.64 -5.85 0.18
CA MET A 1 17.98 -6.82 1.26
C MET A 1 16.80 -7.09 2.20
N THR A 2 16.11 -6.04 2.69
CA THR A 2 14.98 -6.17 3.63
C THR A 2 13.76 -6.93 3.05
N LEU A 3 13.42 -6.77 1.77
CA LEU A 3 12.30 -7.49 1.14
C LEU A 3 12.51 -9.01 1.07
N LYS A 4 13.72 -9.46 0.71
CA LYS A 4 14.07 -10.90 0.68
C LYS A 4 13.97 -11.54 2.07
N PHE A 5 14.45 -10.83 3.09
CA PHE A 5 14.37 -11.28 4.48
C PHE A 5 12.92 -11.36 4.96
N LYS A 6 12.11 -10.31 4.72
CA LYS A 6 10.69 -10.31 5.08
C LYS A 6 9.91 -11.43 4.38
N ALA A 7 10.18 -11.68 3.10
CA ALA A 7 9.54 -12.76 2.35
C ALA A 7 9.89 -14.13 2.96
N ARG A 8 11.18 -14.41 3.20
CA ARG A 8 11.61 -15.69 3.79
C ARG A 8 11.05 -15.95 5.20
N ASN A 9 10.85 -14.90 5.99
CA ASN A 9 10.28 -15.01 7.33
C ASN A 9 8.75 -14.94 7.36
N SER A 10 8.10 -14.72 6.21
CA SER A 10 6.64 -14.76 6.11
C SER A 10 6.21 -16.14 5.64
N LYS A 11 5.24 -16.72 6.34
CA LYS A 11 4.61 -18.00 6.00
C LYS A 11 3.09 -17.83 5.99
N TYR A 12 2.41 -18.50 5.08
CA TYR A 12 0.95 -18.62 5.09
C TYR A 12 0.60 -20.11 5.09
N GLY A 13 -0.03 -20.59 6.16
CA GLY A 13 -0.12 -22.03 6.41
C GLY A 13 1.28 -22.65 6.47
N ASN A 14 1.49 -23.70 5.66
CA ASN A 14 2.77 -24.41 5.56
C ASN A 14 3.68 -23.96 4.39
N VAL A 15 3.29 -22.94 3.61
CA VAL A 15 4.08 -22.48 2.45
C VAL A 15 4.82 -21.16 2.74
N ARG A 16 6.08 -21.11 2.30
CA ARG A 16 6.97 -19.94 2.44
C ARG A 16 6.83 -19.00 1.25
N PHE A 17 6.98 -17.70 1.51
CA PHE A 17 7.08 -16.71 0.44
C PHE A 17 8.52 -16.62 -0.08
N TYR A 18 8.66 -16.61 -1.40
CA TYR A 18 9.93 -16.44 -2.10
C TYR A 18 9.93 -15.10 -2.85
N PHE A 19 11.05 -14.38 -2.78
CA PHE A 19 11.25 -13.14 -3.53
C PHE A 19 12.46 -13.28 -4.46
N ASN A 20 12.19 -13.44 -5.76
CA ASN A 20 13.20 -13.71 -6.78
C ASN A 20 13.81 -12.44 -7.41
N GLY A 21 13.51 -11.26 -6.88
CA GLY A 21 14.00 -10.00 -7.44
C GLY A 21 15.52 -9.83 -7.35
N SER A 22 16.14 -9.35 -8.43
CA SER A 22 17.54 -8.94 -8.46
C SER A 22 17.70 -7.53 -7.87
N ASN A 23 18.74 -7.30 -7.06
CA ASN A 23 19.00 -5.94 -6.55
C ASN A 23 19.34 -4.98 -7.72
N ARG A 24 20.05 -5.47 -8.75
CA ARG A 24 20.50 -4.66 -9.89
C ARG A 24 19.33 -4.15 -10.74
N GLU A 25 18.34 -5.01 -10.97
CA GLU A 25 17.14 -4.65 -11.74
C GLU A 25 16.26 -3.67 -10.97
N ALA A 26 16.08 -3.88 -9.66
CA ALA A 26 15.35 -2.95 -8.80
C ALA A 26 15.96 -1.53 -8.86
N TYR A 27 17.29 -1.42 -8.78
CA TYR A 27 17.97 -0.13 -8.89
C TYR A 27 17.80 0.52 -10.26
N ARG A 28 17.90 -0.23 -11.36
CA ARG A 28 17.66 0.32 -12.71
C ARG A 28 16.25 0.86 -12.88
N VAL A 29 15.26 0.10 -12.42
CA VAL A 29 13.84 0.45 -12.47
C VAL A 29 13.57 1.71 -11.64
N LEU A 30 14.12 1.80 -10.43
CA LEU A 30 14.02 3.00 -9.59
C LEU A 30 14.73 4.21 -10.20
N PHE A 31 15.94 4.02 -10.73
CA PHE A 31 16.70 5.10 -11.36
C PHE A 31 15.96 5.69 -12.56
N LEU A 32 15.40 4.84 -13.43
CA LEU A 32 14.59 5.27 -14.58
C LEU A 32 13.33 6.00 -14.11
N ALA A 33 12.69 5.53 -13.05
CA ALA A 33 11.53 6.20 -12.47
C ALA A 33 11.84 7.59 -11.89
N ILE A 34 13.01 7.75 -11.25
CA ILE A 34 13.48 9.04 -10.73
C ILE A 34 13.78 9.99 -11.90
N LEU A 35 14.48 9.51 -12.92
CA LEU A 35 14.82 10.30 -14.10
C LEU A 35 13.56 10.78 -14.83
N LEU A 36 12.56 9.90 -15.01
CA LEU A 36 11.27 10.24 -15.56
C LEU A 36 10.54 11.28 -14.69
N ASN A 37 10.61 11.17 -13.37
CA ASN A 37 10.01 12.14 -12.44
C ASN A 37 10.64 13.52 -12.55
N ILE A 38 11.97 13.59 -12.63
CA ILE A 38 12.69 14.86 -12.81
C ILE A 38 12.27 15.49 -14.14
N PHE A 39 12.23 14.71 -15.21
CA PHE A 39 11.87 15.21 -16.54
C PHE A 39 10.42 15.67 -16.65
N THR A 40 9.52 15.10 -15.85
CA THR A 40 8.08 15.44 -15.82
C THR A 40 7.70 16.39 -14.68
N LEU A 41 8.66 17.08 -14.06
CA LEU A 41 8.43 18.01 -12.94
C LEU A 41 7.61 17.37 -11.80
N LEU A 42 7.98 16.17 -11.37
CA LEU A 42 7.32 15.39 -10.31
C LEU A 42 5.86 15.02 -10.60
N LEU A 43 5.32 15.35 -11.78
CA LEU A 43 3.98 14.98 -12.17
C LEU A 43 3.85 13.44 -12.20
N PHE A 44 4.84 12.71 -12.71
CA PHE A 44 4.81 11.23 -12.71
C PHE A 44 5.16 10.55 -11.36
N SER A 45 5.06 11.25 -10.23
CA SER A 45 5.29 10.67 -8.89
C SER A 45 4.50 9.37 -8.61
N PRO A 46 3.20 9.26 -8.91
CA PRO A 46 2.46 8.03 -8.68
C PRO A 46 2.91 6.86 -9.57
N VAL A 47 3.50 7.13 -10.75
CA VAL A 47 4.04 6.08 -11.61
C VAL A 47 5.29 5.43 -10.99
N MET A 48 6.10 6.19 -10.25
CA MET A 48 7.20 5.62 -9.47
C MET A 48 6.69 4.64 -8.40
N ILE A 49 5.64 5.03 -7.68
CA ILE A 49 5.00 4.18 -6.66
C ILE A 49 4.43 2.92 -7.32
N TRP A 50 3.78 3.06 -8.46
CA TRP A 50 3.26 1.93 -9.24
C TRP A 50 4.38 1.00 -9.71
N LEU A 51 5.46 1.53 -10.27
CA LEU A 51 6.59 0.75 -10.80
C LEU A 51 7.26 -0.05 -9.67
N TYR A 52 7.47 0.58 -8.52
CA TYR A 52 8.00 -0.08 -7.33
C TYR A 52 7.07 -1.19 -6.83
N LYS A 53 5.77 -0.93 -6.71
CA LYS A 53 4.80 -1.95 -6.30
C LYS A 53 4.74 -3.11 -7.30
N ARG A 54 4.66 -2.81 -8.60
CA ARG A 54 4.63 -3.81 -9.67
C ARG A 54 5.89 -4.68 -9.64
N TYR A 55 7.05 -4.08 -9.45
CA TYR A 55 8.30 -4.83 -9.29
C TYR A 55 8.26 -5.75 -8.07
N CYS A 56 7.79 -5.26 -6.92
CA CYS A 56 7.68 -6.06 -5.70
C CYS A 56 6.70 -7.24 -5.84
N PHE A 57 5.51 -7.01 -6.38
CA PHE A 57 4.49 -8.06 -6.55
C PHE A 57 4.91 -9.08 -7.60
N ASN A 58 5.40 -8.65 -8.77
CA ASN A 58 5.77 -9.57 -9.86
C ASN A 58 6.93 -10.51 -9.50
N HIS A 59 7.77 -10.14 -8.53
CA HIS A 59 8.88 -10.98 -8.07
C HIS A 59 8.57 -11.72 -6.75
N LEU A 60 7.34 -11.62 -6.26
CA LEU A 60 6.86 -12.35 -5.09
C LEU A 60 6.16 -13.65 -5.55
N SER A 61 6.45 -14.74 -4.87
CA SER A 61 5.84 -16.05 -5.14
C SER A 61 5.52 -16.77 -3.83
N ILE A 62 4.44 -17.54 -3.78
CA ILE A 62 4.10 -18.47 -2.69
C ILE A 62 4.14 -19.87 -3.28
N GLY A 63 5.08 -20.70 -2.83
CA GLY A 63 5.28 -22.03 -3.42
C GLY A 63 5.49 -21.93 -4.93
N GLN A 64 4.56 -22.50 -5.71
CA GLN A 64 4.58 -22.48 -7.19
C GLN A 64 3.77 -21.31 -7.80
N LEU A 65 3.01 -20.56 -7.01
CA LEU A 65 2.14 -19.48 -7.48
C LEU A 65 2.88 -18.13 -7.48
N GLN A 66 2.93 -17.48 -8.64
CA GLN A 66 3.50 -16.15 -8.79
C GLN A 66 2.42 -15.07 -8.68
N PHE A 67 2.69 -14.02 -7.92
CA PHE A 67 1.84 -12.83 -7.91
C PHE A 67 2.07 -12.01 -9.17
N LYS A 68 1.01 -11.52 -9.79
CA LYS A 68 1.07 -10.58 -10.90
C LYS A 68 0.20 -9.37 -10.60
N LEU A 69 0.79 -8.19 -10.77
CA LEU A 69 0.06 -6.93 -10.64
C LEU A 69 -0.30 -6.41 -12.04
N ASN A 70 -1.53 -6.69 -12.49
CA ASN A 70 -2.02 -6.32 -13.81
C ASN A 70 -2.76 -4.97 -13.77
N ILE A 71 -2.00 -3.88 -13.54
CA ILE A 71 -2.54 -2.53 -13.42
C ILE A 71 -1.97 -1.62 -14.51
N ASN A 72 -2.86 -0.95 -15.25
CA ASN A 72 -2.48 0.13 -16.16
C ASN A 72 -2.05 1.37 -15.36
N TRP A 73 -0.95 2.01 -15.77
CA TRP A 73 -0.40 3.22 -15.15
C TRP A 73 -1.43 4.36 -15.03
N SER A 74 -2.35 4.47 -15.99
CA SER A 74 -3.42 5.48 -16.01
C SER A 74 -4.41 5.35 -14.83
N LYS A 75 -4.72 4.13 -14.37
CA LYS A 75 -5.59 3.93 -13.20
C LYS A 75 -4.90 4.37 -11.90
N PHE A 76 -3.58 4.23 -11.84
CA PHE A 76 -2.79 4.67 -10.68
C PHE A 76 -2.64 6.21 -10.66
N MET A 77 -2.53 6.83 -11.84
CA MET A 77 -2.58 8.28 -12.01
C MET A 77 -3.94 8.84 -11.54
N SER A 78 -5.06 8.29 -12.02
CA SER A 78 -6.39 8.79 -11.62
C SER A 78 -6.69 8.59 -10.12
N ALA A 79 -6.09 7.57 -9.49
CA ALA A 79 -6.19 7.34 -8.05
C ALA A 79 -5.71 8.53 -7.21
N VAL A 80 -4.63 9.17 -7.67
CA VAL A 80 -3.97 10.28 -6.98
C VAL A 80 -4.51 11.62 -7.43
N TYR A 81 -4.70 11.80 -8.74
CA TYR A 81 -5.14 13.10 -9.27
C TYR A 81 -6.61 13.41 -9.05
N LEU A 82 -7.50 12.41 -8.97
CA LEU A 82 -8.91 12.70 -8.71
C LEU A 82 -9.13 13.36 -7.34
N PRO A 83 -8.65 12.81 -6.19
CA PRO A 83 -8.81 13.47 -4.90
C PRO A 83 -8.05 14.80 -4.82
N LEU A 84 -6.92 14.93 -5.51
CA LEU A 84 -6.15 16.16 -5.58
C LEU A 84 -6.92 17.27 -6.34
N GLY A 85 -7.49 16.95 -7.50
CA GLY A 85 -8.34 17.85 -8.27
C GLY A 85 -9.59 18.27 -7.50
N VAL A 86 -10.23 17.35 -6.77
CA VAL A 86 -11.36 17.69 -5.91
C VAL A 86 -10.96 18.63 -4.76
N CYS A 87 -9.83 18.40 -4.06
CA CYS A 87 -9.37 19.37 -3.04
C CYS A 87 -8.98 20.71 -3.65
N LEU A 88 -8.45 20.77 -4.88
CA LEU A 88 -8.20 22.04 -5.55
C LEU A 88 -9.50 22.81 -5.84
N LEU A 89 -10.54 22.15 -6.36
CA LEU A 89 -11.83 22.79 -6.62
C LEU A 89 -12.48 23.29 -5.32
N VAL A 90 -12.49 22.45 -4.27
CA VAL A 90 -12.99 22.83 -2.95
C VAL A 90 -12.15 23.96 -2.36
N GLY A 91 -10.83 23.93 -2.54
CA GLY A 91 -9.91 24.96 -2.08
C GLY A 91 -10.13 26.30 -2.76
N ILE A 92 -10.38 26.32 -4.08
CA ILE A 92 -10.70 27.54 -4.84
C ILE A 92 -12.06 28.09 -4.38
N GLY A 93 -13.08 27.24 -4.24
CA GLY A 93 -14.39 27.65 -3.73
C GLY A 93 -14.30 28.20 -2.31
N TRP A 94 -13.49 27.58 -1.45
CA TRP A 94 -13.19 28.05 -0.11
C TRP A 94 -12.47 29.41 -0.14
N LEU A 95 -11.43 29.58 -0.96
CA LEU A 95 -10.73 30.85 -1.12
C LEU A 95 -11.66 31.97 -1.60
N ALA A 96 -12.54 31.69 -2.56
CA ALA A 96 -13.53 32.67 -3.05
C ALA A 96 -14.51 33.08 -1.94
N ALA A 97 -15.01 32.13 -1.16
CA ALA A 97 -15.84 32.42 0.02
C ALA A 97 -15.06 33.25 1.04
N VAL A 98 -13.81 32.89 1.30
CA VAL A 98 -12.91 33.55 2.25
C VAL A 98 -12.66 35.01 1.84
N VAL A 99 -12.39 35.30 0.56
CA VAL A 99 -12.24 36.68 0.05
C VAL A 99 -13.51 37.52 0.27
N TYR A 100 -14.69 36.93 0.14
CA TYR A 100 -15.95 37.65 0.38
C TYR A 100 -16.18 38.04 1.86
N TRP A 101 -15.69 37.23 2.81
CA TRP A 101 -15.91 37.45 4.24
C TRP A 101 -14.78 38.22 4.94
N VAL A 102 -13.67 38.56 4.25
CA VAL A 102 -12.47 39.16 4.84
C VAL A 102 -12.75 40.50 5.53
N ASP A 103 -13.61 41.34 4.94
CA ASP A 103 -13.93 42.68 5.43
C ASP A 103 -14.71 42.67 6.77
N ARG A 104 -15.27 41.51 7.15
CA ARG A 104 -16.13 41.36 8.33
C ARG A 104 -15.40 40.85 9.58
N ILE A 105 -14.26 40.17 9.41
CA ILE A 105 -13.64 39.33 10.47
C ILE A 105 -12.30 39.92 10.96
N GLY A 106 -11.70 40.83 10.19
CA GLY A 106 -10.39 41.43 10.51
C GLY A 106 -9.21 40.57 10.05
N THR A 107 -8.14 41.23 9.58
CA THR A 107 -7.07 40.63 8.77
C THR A 107 -6.21 39.58 9.50
N ASN A 108 -6.00 39.73 10.82
CA ASN A 108 -5.09 38.86 11.58
C ASN A 108 -5.69 37.50 11.97
N LEU A 109 -6.95 37.47 12.40
CA LEU A 109 -7.67 36.22 12.67
C LEU A 109 -7.96 35.46 11.36
N PHE A 110 -8.10 36.22 10.28
CA PHE A 110 -8.36 35.71 8.94
C PHE A 110 -7.18 34.95 8.32
N SER A 111 -5.95 35.48 8.40
CA SER A 111 -4.77 34.82 7.84
C SER A 111 -4.49 33.47 8.53
N LEU A 112 -4.71 33.38 9.85
CA LEU A 112 -4.63 32.14 10.61
C LEU A 112 -5.71 31.13 10.18
N GLY A 113 -6.95 31.58 9.95
CA GLY A 113 -8.02 30.72 9.46
C GLY A 113 -7.75 30.13 8.07
N LEU A 114 -7.18 30.92 7.16
CA LEU A 114 -6.79 30.46 5.83
C LEU A 114 -5.66 29.42 5.90
N LEU A 115 -4.64 29.67 6.73
CA LEU A 115 -3.56 28.73 6.94
C LEU A 115 -4.05 27.41 7.54
N LEU A 116 -4.90 27.48 8.57
CA LEU A 116 -5.44 26.29 9.24
C LEU A 116 -6.33 25.46 8.31
N SER A 117 -7.19 26.10 7.52
CA SER A 117 -8.05 25.42 6.54
C SER A 117 -7.25 24.79 5.39
N TYR A 118 -6.19 25.43 4.92
CA TYR A 118 -5.26 24.86 3.94
C TYR A 118 -4.57 23.61 4.49
N LEU A 119 -4.02 23.68 5.71
CA LEU A 119 -3.43 22.52 6.39
C LEU A 119 -4.45 21.39 6.58
N LEU A 120 -5.70 21.73 6.90
CA LEU A 120 -6.77 20.75 7.06
C LEU A 120 -7.11 20.05 5.72
N CYS A 121 -7.20 20.77 4.59
CA CYS A 121 -7.45 20.11 3.28
C CYS A 121 -6.32 19.14 2.94
N LEU A 122 -5.05 19.56 3.12
CA LEU A 122 -3.90 18.69 2.87
C LEU A 122 -3.92 17.44 3.77
N ALA A 123 -4.23 17.61 5.05
CA ALA A 123 -4.33 16.50 6.01
C ALA A 123 -5.43 15.49 5.64
N LEU A 124 -6.52 15.94 5.01
CA LEU A 124 -7.64 15.09 4.58
C LEU A 124 -7.38 14.39 3.24
N VAL A 125 -6.65 15.04 2.32
CA VAL A 125 -6.34 14.48 0.99
C VAL A 125 -5.48 13.24 1.08
N TRP A 126 -4.48 13.23 1.97
CA TRP A 126 -3.54 12.12 2.10
C TRP A 126 -4.22 10.78 2.45
N PRO A 127 -5.09 10.69 3.47
CA PRO A 127 -5.91 9.50 3.73
C PRO A 127 -6.72 9.01 2.54
N VAL A 128 -7.31 9.91 1.74
CA VAL A 128 -8.12 9.55 0.57
C VAL A 128 -7.26 8.96 -0.54
N ILE A 129 -6.10 9.57 -0.82
CA ILE A 129 -5.12 9.01 -1.76
C ILE A 129 -4.69 7.62 -1.31
N SER A 130 -4.29 7.46 -0.04
CA SER A 130 -3.83 6.17 0.49
C SER A 130 -4.89 5.07 0.37
N ALA A 131 -6.16 5.40 0.63
CA ALA A 131 -7.29 4.49 0.49
C ALA A 131 -7.49 4.02 -0.96
N ARG A 132 -7.46 4.96 -1.92
CA ARG A 132 -7.62 4.66 -3.34
C ARG A 132 -6.47 3.83 -3.89
N LEU A 133 -5.24 4.18 -3.50
CA LEU A 133 -4.06 3.41 -3.87
C LEU A 133 -4.16 1.98 -3.34
N TYR A 134 -4.63 1.78 -2.11
CA TYR A 134 -4.85 0.45 -1.55
C TYR A 134 -5.89 -0.33 -2.36
N LEU A 135 -7.07 0.26 -2.58
CA LEU A 135 -8.18 -0.37 -3.30
C LEU A 135 -7.79 -0.78 -4.73
N ILE A 136 -7.15 0.12 -5.48
CA ILE A 136 -6.76 -0.16 -6.87
C ILE A 136 -5.65 -1.20 -6.92
N THR A 137 -4.70 -1.16 -5.99
CA THR A 137 -3.64 -2.17 -5.89
C THR A 137 -4.25 -3.55 -5.72
N TRP A 138 -5.03 -3.77 -4.65
CA TRP A 138 -5.50 -5.11 -4.29
C TRP A 138 -6.57 -5.67 -5.23
N ASN A 139 -7.40 -4.82 -5.86
CA ASN A 139 -8.39 -5.29 -6.84
C ASN A 139 -7.80 -5.79 -8.16
N HIS A 140 -6.49 -5.62 -8.39
CA HIS A 140 -5.80 -6.07 -9.61
C HIS A 140 -4.54 -6.89 -9.28
N VAL A 141 -4.44 -7.40 -8.05
CA VAL A 141 -3.45 -8.43 -7.71
C VAL A 141 -4.04 -9.77 -8.09
N GLU A 142 -3.35 -10.48 -8.97
CA GLU A 142 -3.64 -11.84 -9.40
C GLU A 142 -2.61 -12.78 -8.76
N LEU A 143 -3.05 -13.99 -8.40
CA LEU A 143 -2.23 -15.08 -7.88
C LEU A 143 -2.51 -16.33 -8.73
N GLY A 144 -1.65 -16.60 -9.72
CA GLY A 144 -1.91 -17.65 -10.70
C GLY A 144 -3.19 -17.37 -11.49
N GLN A 145 -4.22 -18.20 -11.31
CA GLN A 145 -5.56 -18.03 -11.92
C GLN A 145 -6.57 -17.36 -10.97
N SER A 146 -6.21 -17.15 -9.70
CA SER A 146 -7.07 -16.52 -8.68
C SER A 146 -6.85 -15.00 -8.63
N TYR A 147 -7.87 -14.25 -8.20
CA TYR A 147 -7.76 -12.80 -8.06
C TYR A 147 -8.23 -12.31 -6.69
N PHE A 148 -7.58 -11.26 -6.19
CA PHE A 148 -7.99 -10.62 -4.93
C PHE A 148 -9.05 -9.55 -5.21
N LYS A 149 -10.06 -9.48 -4.34
CA LYS A 149 -11.06 -8.42 -4.36
C LYS A 149 -11.20 -7.83 -2.97
N THR A 150 -11.13 -6.52 -2.90
CA THR A 150 -11.21 -5.77 -1.65
C THR A 150 -12.54 -5.02 -1.60
N ARG A 151 -13.36 -5.29 -0.58
CA ARG A 151 -14.65 -4.60 -0.33
C ARG A 151 -14.50 -3.34 0.54
N VAL A 152 -13.28 -2.85 0.71
CA VAL A 152 -12.98 -1.65 1.49
C VAL A 152 -13.65 -0.42 0.87
N THR A 153 -14.45 0.28 1.67
CA THR A 153 -14.94 1.62 1.30
C THR A 153 -13.83 2.66 1.45
N THR A 154 -13.62 3.49 0.43
CA THR A 154 -12.62 4.58 0.45
C THR A 154 -12.83 5.49 1.66
N TRP A 155 -14.07 5.90 1.93
CA TRP A 155 -14.42 6.79 3.04
C TRP A 155 -14.03 6.22 4.41
N ARG A 156 -14.39 4.97 4.68
CA ARG A 156 -14.15 4.32 5.97
C ARG A 156 -12.66 4.06 6.21
N TYR A 157 -11.92 3.70 5.16
CA TYR A 157 -10.46 3.59 5.23
C TYR A 157 -9.82 4.95 5.53
N SER A 158 -10.23 6.01 4.82
CA SER A 158 -9.71 7.36 5.03
C SER A 158 -9.98 7.86 6.46
N TRP A 159 -11.17 7.57 7.01
CA TRP A 159 -11.50 7.91 8.39
C TRP A 159 -10.61 7.17 9.40
N ILE A 160 -10.33 5.87 9.18
CA ILE A 160 -9.42 5.11 10.04
C ILE A 160 -8.02 5.71 10.00
N VAL A 161 -7.49 6.01 8.82
CA VAL A 161 -6.15 6.63 8.68
C VAL A 161 -6.09 8.01 9.32
N LEU A 162 -7.12 8.83 9.13
CA LEU A 162 -7.21 10.16 9.73
C LEU A 162 -7.25 10.09 11.27
N SER A 163 -8.12 9.23 11.82
CA SER A 163 -8.19 9.03 13.27
C SER A 163 -6.88 8.47 13.85
N ASN A 164 -6.20 7.59 13.11
CA ASN A 164 -4.88 7.10 13.49
C ASN A 164 -3.82 8.21 13.52
N TRP A 165 -3.87 9.16 12.58
CA TRP A 165 -2.99 10.33 12.60
C TRP A 165 -3.25 11.21 13.82
N ILE A 166 -4.52 11.51 14.12
CA ILE A 166 -4.90 12.31 15.29
C ILE A 166 -4.39 11.64 16.57
N VAL A 167 -4.62 10.33 16.72
CA VAL A 167 -4.16 9.55 17.87
C VAL A 167 -2.64 9.58 17.99
N ARG A 168 -1.91 9.43 16.87
CA ARG A 168 -0.44 9.51 16.88
C ARG A 168 0.07 10.90 17.27
N VAL A 169 -0.55 11.97 16.82
CA VAL A 169 -0.16 13.33 17.19
C VAL A 169 -0.44 13.58 18.67
N LEU A 170 -1.64 13.21 19.14
CA LEU A 170 -2.05 13.39 20.54
C LEU A 170 -1.21 12.55 21.50
N SER A 171 -0.80 11.35 21.09
CA SER A 171 0.04 10.46 21.89
C SER A 171 1.55 10.72 21.71
N LEU A 172 1.97 11.79 21.03
CA LEU A 172 3.37 12.06 20.66
C LEU A 172 4.07 10.84 20.01
N GLY A 173 3.33 10.06 19.21
CA GLY A 173 3.81 8.89 18.50
C GLY A 173 3.70 7.56 19.26
N LEU A 174 3.39 7.57 20.57
CA LEU A 174 3.33 6.36 21.40
C LEU A 174 2.32 5.31 20.91
N MET A 175 1.20 5.74 20.33
CA MET A 175 0.14 4.85 19.83
C MET A 175 0.32 4.45 18.35
N THR A 176 1.51 4.65 17.78
CA THR A 176 1.84 4.14 16.43
C THR A 176 1.59 2.63 16.25
N PRO A 177 1.96 1.72 17.18
CA PRO A 177 1.67 0.29 17.01
C PRO A 177 0.16 -0.02 17.02
N TRP A 178 -0.61 0.63 17.90
CA TRP A 178 -2.07 0.47 17.94
C TRP A 178 -2.74 0.90 16.63
N ALA A 179 -2.33 2.06 16.10
CA ALA A 179 -2.81 2.57 14.82
C ALA A 179 -2.50 1.59 13.67
N ALA A 180 -1.32 0.96 13.70
CA ALA A 180 -0.93 -0.03 12.69
C ALA A 180 -1.83 -1.28 12.76
N ILE A 181 -2.04 -1.85 13.95
CA ILE A 181 -2.88 -3.04 14.15
C ILE A 181 -4.31 -2.79 13.66
N ARG A 182 -4.92 -1.67 14.06
CA ARG A 182 -6.29 -1.30 13.67
C ARG A 182 -6.46 -1.17 12.15
N LEU A 183 -5.45 -0.62 11.47
CA LEU A 183 -5.48 -0.49 10.02
C LEU A 183 -5.38 -1.86 9.34
N TYR A 184 -4.48 -2.74 9.80
CA TYR A 184 -4.32 -4.09 9.25
C TYR A 184 -5.52 -4.97 9.49
N GLU A 185 -6.13 -4.90 10.68
CA GLU A 185 -7.35 -5.65 11.00
C GLU A 185 -8.50 -5.27 10.05
N TYR A 186 -8.67 -3.97 9.79
CA TYR A 186 -9.68 -3.50 8.86
C TYR A 186 -9.41 -3.96 7.42
N GLN A 187 -8.15 -3.90 6.99
CA GLN A 187 -7.73 -4.38 5.67
C GLN A 187 -8.02 -5.87 5.50
N LEU A 188 -7.59 -6.71 6.45
CA LEU A 188 -7.75 -8.16 6.40
C LEU A 188 -9.23 -8.58 6.43
N LYS A 189 -10.07 -7.93 7.24
CA LYS A 189 -11.51 -8.21 7.31
C LYS A 189 -12.27 -7.98 6.00
N HIS A 190 -11.73 -7.16 5.09
CA HIS A 190 -12.39 -6.78 3.84
C HIS A 190 -11.63 -7.24 2.60
N LEU A 191 -10.59 -8.06 2.78
CA LEU A 191 -9.81 -8.66 1.73
C LEU A 191 -10.35 -10.07 1.48
N GLU A 192 -10.96 -10.28 0.33
CA GLU A 192 -11.50 -11.57 -0.09
C GLU A 192 -10.62 -12.12 -1.24
N LEU A 193 -10.23 -13.39 -1.14
CA LEU A 193 -9.58 -14.12 -2.22
C LEU A 193 -10.67 -14.88 -3.00
N TYR A 194 -10.79 -14.61 -4.30
CA TYR A 194 -11.65 -15.39 -5.19
C TYR A 194 -10.77 -16.41 -5.92
N VAL A 195 -10.92 -17.67 -5.53
CA VAL A 195 -10.24 -18.81 -6.17
C VAL A 195 -11.04 -19.21 -7.41
N ALA A 196 -10.40 -19.22 -8.58
CA ALA A 196 -11.05 -19.65 -9.82
C ALA A 196 -11.09 -21.18 -9.86
N GLU A 197 -12.31 -21.75 -9.80
CA GLU A 197 -12.79 -23.13 -10.08
C GLU A 197 -11.99 -24.37 -9.62
N ASP A 198 -10.81 -24.23 -9.04
CA ASP A 198 -9.94 -25.35 -8.68
C ASP A 198 -9.44 -25.21 -7.22
N GLU A 199 -10.40 -25.12 -6.30
CA GLU A 199 -10.19 -25.01 -4.85
C GLU A 199 -9.29 -26.17 -4.33
N THR A 200 -9.40 -27.35 -4.96
CA THR A 200 -8.63 -28.55 -4.64
C THR A 200 -7.16 -28.46 -5.07
N ASN A 201 -6.85 -27.75 -6.16
CA ASN A 201 -5.48 -27.60 -6.65
C ASN A 201 -4.69 -26.58 -5.82
N LEU A 202 -5.36 -25.53 -5.34
CA LEU A 202 -4.71 -24.52 -4.50
C LEU A 202 -4.36 -25.11 -3.12
N GLU A 203 -5.24 -25.93 -2.53
CA GLU A 203 -4.92 -26.68 -1.31
C GLU A 203 -3.77 -27.67 -1.54
N HIS A 204 -3.73 -28.37 -2.68
CA HIS A 204 -2.67 -29.33 -3.01
C HIS A 204 -1.32 -28.64 -3.30
N ILE A 205 -1.31 -27.44 -3.90
CA ILE A 205 -0.09 -26.62 -4.10
C ILE A 205 0.38 -25.99 -2.77
N LEU A 206 -0.55 -25.79 -1.82
CA LEU A 206 -0.24 -25.28 -0.48
C LEU A 206 0.13 -26.37 0.53
N GLN A 207 0.07 -27.65 0.15
CA GLN A 207 0.54 -28.77 0.96
C GLN A 207 2.08 -28.87 0.93
N PRO A 208 2.69 -29.35 2.03
CA PRO A 208 4.14 -29.28 2.22
C PRO A 208 4.91 -30.05 1.14
N ASP A 209 5.95 -29.43 0.58
CA ASP A 209 7.04 -30.16 -0.07
C ASP A 209 7.72 -31.03 1.00
N PRO A 210 7.68 -32.38 0.90
CA PRO A 210 8.29 -33.27 1.89
C PRO A 210 9.79 -33.01 2.09
N SER A 211 10.44 -32.46 1.05
CA SER A 211 11.84 -32.05 1.06
C SER A 211 12.14 -30.95 2.08
N ALA A 212 11.23 -29.99 2.31
CA ALA A 212 11.50 -28.85 3.19
C ALA A 212 11.41 -29.20 4.69
N LEU A 213 10.60 -30.20 5.05
CA LEU A 213 10.57 -30.79 6.40
C LEU A 213 11.74 -31.75 6.62
N ALA A 214 12.10 -32.52 5.60
CA ALA A 214 13.28 -33.39 5.65
C ALA A 214 14.57 -32.58 5.83
N ASP A 215 14.74 -31.46 5.11
CA ASP A 215 15.90 -30.56 5.28
C ASP A 215 15.96 -29.92 6.66
N GLU A 216 14.83 -29.48 7.25
CA GLU A 216 14.84 -28.93 8.62
C GLU A 216 15.10 -30.02 9.68
N ILE A 217 14.59 -31.24 9.48
CA ILE A 217 14.86 -32.37 10.36
C ILE A 217 16.34 -32.80 10.24
N LEU A 218 16.90 -32.82 9.02
CA LEU A 218 18.32 -33.09 8.76
C LEU A 218 19.22 -32.03 9.41
N ASP A 219 18.89 -30.74 9.33
CA ASP A 219 19.64 -29.66 9.98
C ASP A 219 19.66 -29.79 11.52
N VAL A 220 18.55 -30.26 12.12
CA VAL A 220 18.47 -30.54 13.56
C VAL A 220 19.28 -31.78 13.94
N PHE A 221 19.29 -32.82 13.10
CA PHE A 221 20.09 -34.03 13.32
C PHE A 221 21.60 -33.79 13.14
N ASP A 222 22.01 -32.96 12.16
CA ASP A 222 23.41 -32.58 11.97
C ASP A 222 23.93 -31.72 13.14
N PHE A 223 23.06 -30.90 13.75
CA PHE A 223 23.43 -30.12 14.94
C PHE A 223 23.71 -31.01 16.16
N ASP A 224 22.90 -32.07 16.36
CA ASP A 224 23.05 -33.02 17.47
C ASP A 224 24.21 -34.01 17.25
N ALA A 225 24.56 -34.33 16.01
CA ALA A 225 25.71 -35.17 15.67
C ALA A 225 27.07 -34.44 15.76
N SER A 226 27.06 -33.12 15.95
CA SER A 226 28.26 -32.27 16.02
C SER A 226 28.70 -31.87 17.44
N LEU A 227 27.94 -32.30 18.46
CA LEU A 227 28.27 -32.19 19.89
C LEU A 227 28.81 -33.52 20.43
#